data_AF-A0A5J4Q1R5-F1
#
_entry.id   AF-A0A5J4Q1R5-F1
#
_cell.length_a   1.000
_cell.length_b   1.000
_cell.length_c   1.000
_cell.angle_alpha   90.00
_cell.angle_beta   90.00
_cell.angle_gamma   90.00
#
_symmetry.space_group_name_H-M   'P 1'
#
loop_
_entity.id
_entity.type
_entity.pdbx_description
1 polymer ?
#
loop_
_entity_poly.entity_id
_entity_poly.type
_entity_poly.pdbx_seq_one_letter_code
_entity_poly.pdbx_strand_id
1 'polypeptide(L)'
;MKDRIKFLVLGVMTLLFVACCPSSTTVSEATPSWKGELTANLPLLGHRNWIVVTDMAYPLQTQPGIKTIYTNESYVEILKFVHQEIEKAPHVKATIYQDKELSYLDENAAQGIDALRGQMKTLLGDNVTPVIHEELIARLDEVSRVFNVVILKSNLTIPYTSTFFELDCNYWESAKEDALKKKITGSN
;
A
#
# COMPACT_ATOMS: atom_id res chain seq x y z
N MET A 1 67.54 29.36 48.67
CA MET A 1 66.81 29.01 49.92
C MET A 1 65.38 28.73 49.52
N LYS A 2 65.07 27.49 49.14
CA LYS A 2 64.67 26.40 50.04
C LYS A 2 63.30 26.69 50.64
N ASP A 3 62.30 26.18 49.92
CA ASP A 3 61.09 25.54 50.38
C ASP A 3 60.37 26.07 51.63
N ARG A 4 59.04 26.14 51.49
CA ARG A 4 58.03 25.60 52.42
C ARG A 4 57.08 26.63 53.04
N ILE A 5 55.80 26.34 52.77
CA ILE A 5 54.74 26.19 53.78
C ILE A 5 54.15 27.51 54.30
N LYS A 6 52.84 27.73 54.42
CA LYS A 6 51.57 27.08 54.08
C LYS A 6 50.51 28.16 54.43
N PHE A 7 49.28 27.99 53.94
CA PHE A 7 48.04 28.61 54.43
C PHE A 7 47.88 30.11 54.16
N LEU A 8 46.89 30.49 53.35
CA LEU A 8 45.57 30.89 53.84
C LEU A 8 44.75 31.34 52.60
N VAL A 9 43.89 30.47 52.06
CA VAL A 9 42.42 30.57 52.20
C VAL A 9 41.79 31.55 51.19
N LEU A 10 41.09 30.92 50.24
CA LEU A 10 39.71 31.23 49.82
C LEU A 10 39.47 32.47 48.96
N GLY A 11 39.10 32.21 47.70
CA GLY A 11 38.68 33.26 46.78
C GLY A 11 37.96 32.72 45.54
N VAL A 12 36.80 32.09 45.77
CA VAL A 12 35.61 32.18 44.90
C VAL A 12 35.79 31.67 43.45
N MET A 13 35.52 30.38 43.30
CA MET A 13 35.14 29.72 42.05
C MET A 13 33.70 30.14 41.70
N THR A 14 33.53 31.05 40.73
CA THR A 14 32.20 31.36 40.18
C THR A 14 32.28 31.63 38.67
N LEU A 15 31.67 30.69 37.92
CA LEU A 15 30.95 30.82 36.65
C LEU A 15 31.48 31.75 35.54
N LEU A 16 31.77 31.14 34.37
CA LEU A 16 30.91 31.22 33.16
C LEU A 16 31.58 30.45 32.00
N PHE A 17 31.47 29.12 32.02
CA PHE A 17 31.59 28.33 30.79
C PHE A 17 30.25 28.45 30.05
N VAL A 18 30.20 29.34 29.05
CA VAL A 18 29.10 29.39 28.08
C VAL A 18 29.18 28.11 27.24
N ALA A 19 28.44 27.10 27.68
CA ALA A 19 28.23 25.87 26.92
C ALA A 19 27.39 26.21 25.69
N CYS A 20 28.05 26.36 24.55
CA CYS A 20 27.43 26.25 23.24
C CYS A 20 27.01 24.80 23.06
N CYS A 21 25.77 24.45 23.42
CA CYS A 21 25.14 23.21 22.97
C CYS A 21 24.79 23.39 21.49
N PRO A 22 25.44 22.69 20.54
CA PRO A 22 24.79 22.45 19.27
C PRO A 22 23.59 21.54 19.56
N SER A 23 22.40 22.11 19.51
CA SER A 23 21.17 21.34 19.42
C SER A 23 21.22 20.57 18.10
N SER A 24 21.74 19.34 18.15
CA SER A 24 21.56 18.36 17.10
C SER A 24 20.06 18.03 17.06
N THR A 25 19.29 18.84 16.34
CA THR A 25 17.95 18.46 15.92
C THR A 25 18.13 17.29 14.95
N THR A 26 18.10 16.08 15.50
CA THR A 26 17.94 14.87 14.70
C THR A 26 16.57 14.97 14.05
N VAL A 27 16.52 15.45 12.81
CA VAL A 27 15.37 15.26 11.94
C VAL A 27 15.26 13.74 11.78
N SER A 28 14.40 13.12 12.57
CA SER A 28 14.00 11.74 12.34
C SER A 28 13.28 11.75 11.00
N GLU A 29 13.94 11.28 9.94
CA GLU A 29 13.26 10.87 8.72
C GLU A 29 12.27 9.77 9.12
N ALA A 30 11.04 10.18 9.45
CA ALA A 30 9.97 9.24 9.70
C ALA A 30 9.74 8.50 8.38
N THR A 31 9.88 7.17 8.40
CA THR A 31 9.49 6.32 7.28
C THR A 31 8.10 6.76 6.82
N PRO A 32 7.89 7.09 5.54
CA PRO A 32 6.59 7.55 5.07
C PRO A 32 5.54 6.49 5.42
N SER A 33 4.38 6.94 5.90
CA SER A 33 3.27 6.02 6.13
C SER A 33 2.90 5.34 4.82
N TRP A 34 2.44 4.10 4.87
CA TRP A 34 2.02 3.39 3.66
C TRP A 34 0.94 4.17 2.87
N LYS A 35 0.10 4.97 3.57
CA LYS A 35 -0.87 5.90 2.96
C LYS A 35 -0.17 6.99 2.15
N GLY A 36 0.81 7.67 2.75
CA GLY A 36 1.59 8.69 2.06
C GLY A 36 2.37 8.12 0.88
N GLU A 37 2.90 6.91 1.04
CA GLU A 37 3.60 6.19 -0.02
C GLU A 37 2.66 5.81 -1.18
N LEU A 38 1.46 5.29 -0.90
CA LEU A 38 0.48 5.01 -1.95
C LEU A 38 0.04 6.28 -2.67
N THR A 39 -0.36 7.33 -1.93
CA THR A 39 -0.80 8.59 -2.51
C THR A 39 0.30 9.25 -3.36
N ALA A 40 1.57 9.17 -2.95
CA ALA A 40 2.68 9.69 -3.74
C ALA A 40 2.97 8.88 -5.01
N ASN A 41 2.76 7.57 -4.98
CA ASN A 41 3.00 6.69 -6.13
C ASN A 41 1.82 6.58 -7.09
N LEU A 42 0.58 6.80 -6.63
CA LEU A 42 -0.63 6.63 -7.44
C LEU A 42 -0.63 7.43 -8.76
N PRO A 43 -0.12 8.67 -8.84
CA PRO A 43 0.03 9.39 -10.12
C PRO A 43 0.97 8.72 -11.14
N LEU A 44 1.87 7.84 -10.68
CA LEU A 44 2.79 7.07 -11.53
C LEU A 44 2.16 5.76 -12.02
N LEU A 45 1.13 5.27 -11.33
CA LEU A 45 0.41 4.05 -11.70
C LEU A 45 -0.65 4.38 -12.74
N GLY A 46 -0.65 3.63 -13.84
CA GLY A 46 -1.57 3.80 -14.96
C GLY A 46 -2.17 2.46 -15.41
N HIS A 47 -2.65 2.42 -16.66
CA HIS A 47 -3.18 1.21 -17.28
C HIS A 47 -2.19 0.02 -17.16
N ARG A 48 -2.69 -1.14 -16.69
CA ARG A 48 -1.97 -2.40 -16.39
C ARG A 48 -1.14 -2.43 -15.10
N ASN A 49 -1.08 -1.34 -14.34
CA ASN A 49 -0.58 -1.43 -12.97
C ASN A 49 -1.64 -2.05 -12.06
N TRP A 50 -1.20 -2.66 -10.96
CA TRP A 50 -2.10 -3.29 -10.01
C TRP A 50 -1.86 -2.76 -8.60
N ILE A 51 -2.94 -2.67 -7.83
CA ILE A 51 -2.87 -2.50 -6.37
C ILE A 51 -3.60 -3.69 -5.76
N VAL A 52 -3.02 -4.32 -4.75
CA VAL A 52 -3.57 -5.51 -4.11
C VAL A 52 -3.64 -5.27 -2.61
N VAL A 53 -4.78 -5.53 -1.99
CA VAL A 53 -4.97 -5.53 -0.53
C VAL A 53 -5.17 -6.96 -0.10
N THR A 54 -4.37 -7.46 0.84
CA THR A 54 -4.33 -8.90 1.15
C THR A 54 -4.43 -9.17 2.65
N ASP A 55 -4.76 -10.41 2.99
CA ASP A 55 -4.47 -11.00 4.29
C ASP A 55 -2.95 -11.07 4.56
N MET A 56 -2.61 -11.49 5.79
CA MET A 56 -1.25 -11.56 6.29
C MET A 56 -0.45 -12.76 5.72
N ALA A 57 -1.12 -13.83 5.27
CA ALA A 57 -0.49 -15.04 4.77
C ALA A 57 -0.08 -14.94 3.28
N TYR A 58 -0.59 -13.95 2.55
CA TYR A 58 -0.20 -13.70 1.16
C TYR A 58 1.33 -13.68 0.96
N PRO A 59 1.89 -14.40 -0.02
CA PRO A 59 3.33 -14.58 -0.15
C PRO A 59 4.07 -13.29 -0.49
N LEU A 60 5.31 -13.17 0.00
CA LEU A 60 6.23 -12.12 -0.46
C LEU A 60 6.79 -12.52 -1.83
N GLN A 61 6.24 -11.98 -2.91
CA GLN A 61 6.70 -12.27 -4.27
C GLN A 61 8.05 -11.59 -4.56
N THR A 62 8.89 -12.26 -5.35
CA THR A 62 10.26 -11.83 -5.65
C THR A 62 10.40 -11.08 -6.98
N GLN A 63 9.31 -10.90 -7.73
CA GLN A 63 9.36 -10.24 -9.03
C GLN A 63 9.74 -8.76 -8.88
N PRO A 64 10.63 -8.20 -9.72
CA PRO A 64 11.14 -6.84 -9.53
C PRO A 64 10.06 -5.74 -9.57
N GLY A 65 8.97 -5.95 -10.30
CA GLY A 65 7.84 -5.02 -10.34
C GLY A 65 6.91 -5.12 -9.12
N ILE A 66 7.12 -6.07 -8.20
CA ILE A 66 6.33 -6.17 -6.98
C ILE A 66 6.92 -5.27 -5.91
N LYS A 67 6.07 -4.44 -5.33
CA LYS A 67 6.36 -3.69 -4.12
C LYS A 67 5.39 -4.11 -3.03
N THR A 68 5.90 -4.78 -2.00
CA THR A 68 5.09 -5.23 -0.87
C THR A 68 5.32 -4.36 0.35
N ILE A 69 4.24 -3.87 0.96
CA ILE A 69 4.24 -3.07 2.19
C ILE A 69 3.37 -3.79 3.21
N TYR A 70 3.92 -4.10 4.38
CA TYR A 70 3.13 -4.54 5.52
C TYR A 70 2.62 -3.32 6.28
N THR A 71 1.30 -3.13 6.29
CA THR A 71 0.68 -1.91 6.86
C THR A 71 0.42 -2.04 8.35
N ASN A 72 0.28 -3.27 8.86
CA ASN A 72 -0.22 -3.60 10.20
C ASN A 72 -1.59 -2.94 10.52
N GLU A 73 -2.36 -2.57 9.50
CA GLU A 73 -3.72 -2.03 9.64
C GLU A 73 -4.78 -3.09 9.33
N SER A 74 -6.03 -2.80 9.73
CA SER A 74 -7.21 -3.60 9.39
C SER A 74 -7.37 -3.66 7.87
N TYR A 75 -7.69 -4.85 7.36
CA TYR A 75 -8.01 -5.07 5.95
C TYR A 75 -9.04 -4.07 5.42
N VAL A 76 -10.12 -3.84 6.16
CA VAL A 76 -11.24 -2.98 5.74
C VAL A 76 -10.81 -1.52 5.64
N GLU A 77 -9.95 -1.05 6.54
CA GLU A 77 -9.43 0.33 6.49
C GLU A 77 -8.49 0.54 5.30
N ILE A 78 -7.64 -0.45 5.00
CA ILE A 78 -6.77 -0.39 3.82
C ILE A 78 -7.61 -0.41 2.55
N LEU A 79 -8.56 -1.34 2.45
CA LEU A 79 -9.46 -1.47 1.31
C LEU A 79 -10.23 -0.18 1.05
N LYS A 80 -10.77 0.44 2.11
CA LYS A 80 -11.47 1.72 2.04
C LYS A 80 -10.58 2.83 1.51
N PHE A 81 -9.37 2.95 2.04
CA PHE A 81 -8.43 3.98 1.63
C PHE A 81 -8.05 3.80 0.16
N VAL A 82 -7.65 2.59 -0.24
CA VAL A 82 -7.25 2.28 -1.63
C VAL A 82 -8.39 2.58 -2.61
N HIS A 83 -9.59 2.08 -2.32
CA HIS A 83 -10.75 2.31 -3.19
C HIS A 83 -11.05 3.81 -3.35
N GLN A 84 -11.02 4.57 -2.25
CA GLN A 84 -11.25 6.02 -2.29
C GLN A 84 -10.18 6.78 -3.05
N GLU A 85 -8.91 6.41 -2.92
CA GLU A 85 -7.83 7.08 -3.64
C GLU A 85 -7.88 6.80 -5.15
N ILE A 86 -8.24 5.58 -5.55
CA ILE A 86 -8.47 5.23 -6.96
C ILE A 86 -9.64 6.03 -7.52
N GLU A 87 -10.79 6.08 -6.83
CA GLU A 87 -11.98 6.82 -7.29
C GLU A 87 -11.74 8.33 -7.44
N LYS A 88 -10.84 8.91 -6.63
CA LYS A 88 -10.44 10.32 -6.75
C LYS A 88 -9.44 10.57 -7.87
N ALA A 89 -8.76 9.54 -8.36
CA ALA A 89 -7.69 9.70 -9.34
C ALA A 89 -8.28 10.03 -10.73
N PRO A 90 -7.82 11.11 -11.40
CA PRO A 90 -8.38 11.51 -12.69
C PRO A 90 -7.97 10.60 -13.85
N HIS A 91 -6.84 9.87 -13.71
CA HIS A 91 -6.22 9.12 -14.80
C HIS A 91 -6.50 7.62 -14.77
N VAL A 92 -6.85 7.05 -13.61
CA VAL A 92 -7.11 5.62 -13.45
C VAL A 92 -8.48 5.33 -12.87
N LYS A 93 -9.02 4.19 -13.27
CA LYS A 93 -10.13 3.47 -12.62
C LYS A 93 -9.67 2.04 -12.37
N ALA A 94 -10.41 1.26 -11.60
CA ALA A 94 -10.06 -0.14 -11.35
C ALA A 94 -11.16 -1.11 -11.82
N THR A 95 -10.72 -2.22 -12.43
CA THR A 95 -11.50 -3.45 -12.42
C THR A 95 -11.14 -4.23 -11.16
N ILE A 96 -12.15 -4.62 -10.39
CA ILE A 96 -11.96 -5.19 -9.05
C ILE A 96 -12.20 -6.69 -9.09
N TYR A 97 -11.23 -7.44 -8.58
CA TYR A 97 -11.30 -8.90 -8.43
C TYR A 97 -11.16 -9.33 -6.98
N GLN A 98 -11.80 -10.45 -6.65
CA GLN A 98 -11.63 -11.16 -5.38
C GLN A 98 -11.46 -12.65 -5.64
N ASP A 99 -10.80 -13.33 -4.70
CA ASP A 99 -10.67 -14.78 -4.73
C ASP A 99 -12.08 -15.42 -4.75
N LYS A 100 -12.32 -16.31 -5.70
CA LYS A 100 -13.61 -16.99 -5.86
C LYS A 100 -13.92 -17.86 -4.64
N GLU A 101 -12.88 -18.43 -4.05
CA GLU A 101 -12.89 -19.27 -2.85
C GLU A 101 -13.55 -18.57 -1.66
N LEU A 102 -13.43 -17.24 -1.56
CA LEU A 102 -14.08 -16.42 -0.53
C LEU A 102 -15.60 -16.68 -0.43
N SER A 103 -16.26 -16.94 -1.56
CA SER A 103 -17.70 -17.19 -1.60
C SER A 103 -18.11 -18.57 -1.06
N TYR A 104 -17.16 -19.51 -0.98
CA TYR A 104 -17.37 -20.89 -0.54
C TYR A 104 -16.99 -21.11 0.93
N LEU A 105 -16.36 -20.14 1.59
CA LEU A 105 -16.08 -20.21 3.02
C LEU A 105 -17.33 -19.90 3.84
N ASP A 106 -17.47 -20.64 4.95
CA ASP A 106 -18.45 -20.40 6.00
C ASP A 106 -17.76 -20.10 7.34
N GLU A 107 -18.54 -19.76 8.35
CA GLU A 107 -18.05 -19.44 9.70
C GLU A 107 -17.32 -20.61 10.38
N ASN A 108 -17.55 -21.86 9.95
CA ASN A 108 -16.82 -23.03 10.47
C ASN A 108 -15.42 -23.12 9.86
N ALA A 109 -15.30 -22.81 8.57
CA ALA A 109 -14.02 -22.80 7.85
C ALA A 109 -13.16 -21.59 8.22
N ALA A 110 -13.78 -20.42 8.42
CA ALA A 110 -13.08 -19.20 8.83
C ALA A 110 -14.00 -18.27 9.65
N GLN A 111 -13.72 -18.16 10.94
CA GLN A 111 -14.51 -17.32 11.84
C GLN A 111 -14.45 -15.84 11.44
N GLY A 112 -15.60 -15.18 11.39
CA GLY A 112 -15.77 -13.77 11.04
C GLY A 112 -15.89 -13.50 9.54
N ILE A 113 -15.94 -14.53 8.70
CA ILE A 113 -15.97 -14.39 7.25
C ILE A 113 -17.27 -13.75 6.73
N ASP A 114 -18.41 -14.02 7.35
CA ASP A 114 -19.70 -13.47 6.93
C ASP A 114 -19.75 -11.96 7.16
N ALA A 115 -19.28 -11.53 8.34
CA ALA A 115 -19.17 -10.12 8.68
C ALA A 115 -18.21 -9.39 7.73
N LEU A 116 -17.04 -9.98 7.44
CA LEU A 116 -16.06 -9.40 6.52
C LEU A 116 -16.61 -9.30 5.09
N ARG A 117 -17.26 -10.35 4.57
CA ARG A 117 -17.91 -10.32 3.25
C ARG A 117 -18.97 -9.22 3.17
N GLY A 118 -19.76 -9.04 4.25
CA GLY A 118 -20.71 -7.95 4.36
C GLY A 118 -20.04 -6.57 4.25
N GLN A 119 -18.95 -6.35 4.98
CA GLN A 119 -18.19 -5.10 4.93
C GLN A 119 -17.57 -4.84 3.55
N MET A 120 -16.99 -5.86 2.92
CA MET A 120 -16.46 -5.78 1.56
C MET A 120 -17.55 -5.39 0.57
N LYS A 121 -18.72 -6.05 0.64
CA LYS A 121 -19.85 -5.77 -0.24
C LYS A 121 -20.40 -4.36 -0.07
N THR A 122 -20.53 -3.88 1.18
CA THR A 122 -20.94 -2.49 1.44
C THR A 122 -19.96 -1.48 0.83
N LEU A 123 -18.67 -1.82 0.79
CA LEU A 123 -17.62 -0.92 0.34
C LEU A 123 -17.46 -0.91 -1.19
N LEU A 124 -17.44 -2.08 -1.82
CA LEU A 124 -17.13 -2.25 -3.25
C LEU A 124 -18.39 -2.36 -4.12
N GLY A 125 -19.56 -2.57 -3.51
CA GLY A 125 -20.80 -2.85 -4.22
C GLY A 125 -20.77 -4.23 -4.92
N ASP A 126 -21.54 -4.34 -6.00
CA ASP A 126 -21.65 -5.59 -6.79
C ASP A 126 -20.64 -5.64 -7.96
N ASN A 127 -19.79 -4.62 -8.13
CA ASN A 127 -18.81 -4.50 -9.23
C ASN A 127 -17.50 -5.24 -8.92
N VAL A 128 -17.60 -6.46 -8.39
CA VAL A 128 -16.45 -7.31 -8.04
C VAL A 128 -16.54 -8.61 -8.81
N THR A 129 -15.49 -8.95 -9.55
CA THR A 129 -15.43 -10.18 -10.33
C THR A 129 -14.72 -11.28 -9.54
N PRO A 130 -15.40 -12.40 -9.21
CA PRO A 130 -14.74 -13.53 -8.55
C PRO A 130 -13.85 -14.29 -9.53
N VAL A 131 -12.60 -14.51 -9.17
CA VAL A 131 -11.60 -15.24 -9.97
C VAL A 131 -10.86 -16.23 -9.07
N ILE A 132 -10.50 -17.40 -9.59
CA ILE A 132 -9.78 -18.43 -8.82
C ILE A 132 -8.45 -17.87 -8.34
N HIS A 133 -8.09 -18.10 -7.08
CA HIS A 133 -6.88 -17.55 -6.45
C HIS A 133 -5.62 -17.71 -7.31
N GLU A 134 -5.34 -18.95 -7.74
CA GLU A 134 -4.15 -19.26 -8.55
C GLU A 134 -4.10 -18.51 -9.88
N GLU A 135 -5.27 -18.21 -10.48
CA GLU A 135 -5.33 -17.43 -11.71
C GLU A 135 -4.93 -15.97 -11.46
N LEU A 136 -5.35 -15.37 -10.34
CA LEU A 136 -4.94 -14.03 -9.97
C LEU A 136 -3.44 -13.95 -9.66
N ILE A 137 -2.89 -14.94 -8.96
CA ILE A 137 -1.45 -15.03 -8.71
C ILE A 137 -0.67 -15.14 -10.03
N ALA A 138 -1.09 -16.02 -10.94
CA ALA A 138 -0.45 -16.18 -12.25
C ALA A 138 -0.46 -14.88 -13.08
N ARG A 139 -1.59 -14.14 -13.07
CA ARG A 139 -1.68 -12.82 -13.73
C ARG A 139 -0.70 -11.82 -13.14
N LEU A 140 -0.60 -11.74 -11.81
CA LEU A 140 0.37 -10.86 -11.15
C LEU A 140 1.81 -11.24 -11.46
N ASP A 141 2.14 -12.53 -11.50
CA ASP A 141 3.46 -13.03 -11.86
C ASP A 141 3.86 -12.69 -13.31
N GLU A 142 2.90 -12.62 -14.22
CA GLU A 142 3.12 -12.19 -15.60
C GLU A 142 3.30 -10.67 -15.68
N VAL A 143 2.35 -9.92 -15.13
CA VAL A 143 2.31 -8.45 -15.19
C VAL A 143 3.51 -7.82 -14.50
N SER A 144 3.91 -8.36 -13.34
CA SER A 144 5.01 -7.82 -12.52
C SER A 144 6.40 -7.95 -13.13
N ARG A 145 6.53 -8.65 -14.27
CA ARG A 145 7.77 -8.68 -15.06
C ARG A 145 8.01 -7.37 -15.82
N VAL A 146 6.95 -6.62 -16.09
CA VAL A 146 6.99 -5.44 -16.96
C VAL A 146 6.40 -4.20 -16.27
N PHE A 147 5.39 -4.39 -15.42
CA PHE A 147 4.66 -3.31 -14.75
C PHE A 147 4.75 -3.44 -13.23
N ASN A 148 4.53 -2.33 -12.54
CA ASN A 148 4.52 -2.31 -11.08
C ASN A 148 3.18 -2.82 -10.52
N VAL A 149 3.28 -3.60 -9.45
CA VAL A 149 2.19 -4.05 -8.59
C VAL A 149 2.51 -3.60 -7.17
N VAL A 150 1.56 -2.92 -6.52
CA VAL A 150 1.67 -2.54 -5.11
C VAL A 150 0.83 -3.49 -4.28
N ILE A 151 1.45 -4.21 -3.35
CA ILE A 151 0.79 -5.16 -2.45
C ILE A 151 0.79 -4.58 -1.04
N LEU A 152 -0.39 -4.39 -0.47
CA LEU A 152 -0.62 -3.88 0.87
C LEU A 152 -1.12 -5.02 1.75
N LYS A 153 -0.22 -5.56 2.58
CA LYS A 153 -0.55 -6.66 3.50
C LYS A 153 -1.17 -6.11 4.77
N SER A 154 -2.37 -6.58 5.10
CA SER A 154 -3.06 -6.27 6.35
C SER A 154 -2.61 -7.17 7.51
N ASN A 155 -3.16 -6.94 8.70
CA ASN A 155 -3.04 -7.84 9.84
C ASN A 155 -4.13 -8.94 9.89
N LEU A 156 -4.96 -9.06 8.85
CA LEU A 156 -6.04 -10.05 8.78
C LEU A 156 -5.49 -11.46 8.58
N THR A 157 -6.07 -12.44 9.29
CA THR A 157 -5.67 -13.86 9.21
C THR A 157 -6.82 -14.76 8.77
N ILE A 158 -7.62 -14.27 7.82
CA ILE A 158 -8.72 -15.03 7.20
C ILE A 158 -8.27 -15.39 5.78
N PRO A 159 -8.35 -16.67 5.36
CA PRO A 159 -7.83 -17.10 4.06
C PRO A 159 -8.69 -16.57 2.90
N TYR A 160 -8.08 -16.46 1.71
CA TYR A 160 -8.74 -16.01 0.48
C TYR A 160 -9.40 -14.63 0.63
N THR A 161 -8.81 -13.76 1.45
CA THR A 161 -9.28 -12.38 1.64
C THR A 161 -8.32 -11.39 1.00
N SER A 162 -8.15 -11.53 -0.31
CA SER A 162 -7.44 -10.56 -1.13
C SER A 162 -8.40 -9.84 -2.07
N THR A 163 -8.18 -8.53 -2.28
CA THR A 163 -8.86 -7.75 -3.31
C THR A 163 -7.82 -7.12 -4.22
N PHE A 164 -8.03 -7.30 -5.52
CA PHE A 164 -7.10 -6.94 -6.57
C PHE A 164 -7.74 -5.84 -7.42
N PHE A 165 -7.01 -4.75 -7.59
CA PHE A 165 -7.41 -3.60 -8.39
C PHE A 165 -6.52 -3.56 -9.64
N GLU A 166 -7.04 -4.03 -10.76
CA GLU A 166 -6.39 -3.86 -12.06
C GLU A 166 -6.71 -2.45 -12.58
N LEU A 167 -5.68 -1.62 -12.69
CA LEU A 167 -5.86 -0.23 -13.10
C LEU A 167 -6.00 -0.11 -14.61
N ASP A 168 -6.98 0.70 -15.03
CA ASP A 168 -7.28 1.01 -16.41
C ASP A 168 -7.46 2.52 -16.61
N CYS A 169 -7.47 2.99 -17.86
CA CYS A 169 -7.63 4.40 -18.18
C CYS A 169 -9.02 4.90 -17.78
N ASN A 170 -9.09 5.93 -16.93
CA ASN A 170 -10.37 6.47 -16.47
C ASN A 170 -11.12 7.22 -17.58
N TYR A 171 -10.41 8.06 -18.33
CA TYR A 171 -11.01 8.97 -19.32
C TYR A 171 -11.19 8.35 -20.71
N TRP A 172 -10.76 7.10 -20.91
CA TRP A 172 -10.84 6.38 -22.18
C TRP A 172 -11.46 5.00 -21.98
N GLU A 173 -12.71 4.85 -22.40
CA GLU A 173 -13.46 3.61 -22.26
C GLU A 173 -13.26 2.67 -23.44
N SER A 174 -13.42 1.36 -23.20
CA SER A 174 -13.27 0.32 -24.22
C SER A 174 -14.16 0.55 -25.45
N ALA A 175 -15.36 1.10 -25.30
CA ALA A 175 -16.24 1.42 -26.42
C ALA A 175 -15.65 2.51 -27.35
N LYS A 176 -14.96 3.51 -26.78
CA LYS A 176 -14.26 4.55 -27.56
C LYS A 176 -13.05 3.96 -28.27
N GLU A 177 -12.32 3.07 -27.60
CA GLU A 177 -11.19 2.35 -28.17
C GLU A 177 -11.62 1.44 -29.34
N ASP A 178 -12.70 0.68 -29.18
CA ASP A 178 -13.23 -0.17 -30.24
C ASP A 178 -13.70 0.63 -31.45
N ALA A 179 -14.34 1.78 -31.21
CA ALA A 179 -14.73 2.69 -32.28
C ALA A 179 -13.50 3.27 -33.01
N LEU A 180 -12.42 3.57 -32.29
CA LEU A 180 -11.16 4.02 -32.88
C LEU A 180 -10.51 2.90 -33.72
N LYS A 181 -10.42 1.68 -33.17
CA LYS A 181 -9.86 0.51 -33.87
C LYS A 181 -10.59 0.24 -35.18
N LYS A 182 -11.92 0.29 -35.19
CA LYS A 182 -12.74 0.13 -36.40
C LYS A 182 -12.41 1.17 -37.47
N LYS A 183 -12.14 2.43 -37.08
CA LYS A 183 -11.72 3.48 -38.02
C LYS A 183 -10.34 3.19 -38.61
N ILE A 184 -9.39 2.72 -37.80
CA ILE A 184 -8.04 2.37 -38.26
C ILE A 184 -8.11 1.18 -39.24
N THR A 185 -8.85 0.12 -38.90
CA THR A 185 -8.92 -1.09 -39.73
C THR A 185 -9.84 -0.97 -40.94
N GLY A 186 -10.82 -0.07 -40.90
CA GLY A 186 -11.80 0.17 -41.97
C GLY A 186 -11.40 1.25 -42.97
N SER A 187 -10.20 1.83 -42.86
CA SER A 187 -9.68 2.86 -43.79
C SER A 187 -8.77 2.27 -44.89
N ASN A 188 -8.95 1.00 -45.25
CA ASN A 188 -8.26 0.36 -46.37
C ASN A 188 -9.13 0.36 -47.64
#